data_AF-A0A5N6DUY2-F1
#
_entry.id   AF-A0A5N6DUY2-F1
#
_cell.length_a   1.000
_cell.length_b   1.000
_cell.length_c   1.000
_cell.angle_alpha   90.00
_cell.angle_beta   90.00
_cell.angle_gamma   90.00
#
_symmetry.space_group_name_H-M   'P 1'
#
loop_
_entity.id
_entity.type
_entity.pdbx_description
1 polymer ?
#
loop_
_entity_poly.entity_id
_entity_poly.type
_entity_poly.pdbx_seq_one_letter_code
_entity_poly.pdbx_strand_id
1 'polypeptide(L)'
;MTIISYTQPDNIVVNYGLGDVRFTDVQLADCGNTVPADSAYAKDGDLIGGPIWRSPEAQLRIGWGTQTDIWSFGALLVALLYGDNFFLFKPDVPADHDEYESKILQRQCQFFGPFPLIYREICPQETLNILAYIMKRIPPEKKKPFSRISEQEISK
;
A
#
# COMPACT_ATOMS: atom_id res chain seq x y z
N MET A 1 -19.39 -8.05 -4.72
CA MET A 1 -18.22 -7.80 -3.85
C MET A 1 -17.84 -6.33 -4.02
N THR A 2 -17.46 -5.63 -2.96
CA THR A 2 -17.21 -4.18 -2.96
C THR A 2 -15.72 -3.93 -2.75
N ILE A 3 -15.17 -2.93 -3.42
CA ILE A 3 -13.80 -2.45 -3.21
C ILE A 3 -13.88 -1.24 -2.28
N ILE A 4 -13.13 -1.27 -1.19
CA ILE A 4 -13.14 -0.24 -0.14
C ILE A 4 -12.32 0.97 -0.55
N SER A 5 -11.22 0.73 -1.28
CA SER A 5 -10.36 1.72 -1.94
C SER A 5 -9.59 2.69 -1.01
N TYR A 6 -9.95 2.77 0.28
CA TYR A 6 -9.33 3.62 1.31
C TYR A 6 -9.17 2.91 2.67
N THR A 7 -8.33 1.88 2.75
CA THR A 7 -7.92 1.25 4.02
C THR A 7 -6.68 1.94 4.58
N GLN A 8 -6.87 2.95 5.43
CA GLN A 8 -5.81 3.71 6.11
C GLN A 8 -6.22 4.00 7.57
N PRO A 9 -5.28 4.36 8.47
CA PRO A 9 -5.55 4.49 9.90
C PRO A 9 -6.72 5.43 10.23
N ASP A 10 -6.85 6.55 9.51
CA ASP A 10 -7.90 7.56 9.74
C ASP A 10 -9.32 7.02 9.51
N ASN A 11 -9.45 5.92 8.77
CA ASN A 11 -10.73 5.29 8.44
C ASN A 11 -11.06 4.13 9.38
N ILE A 12 -10.28 3.92 10.46
CA ILE A 12 -10.56 2.89 11.46
C ILE A 12 -10.99 3.55 12.75
N VAL A 13 -12.23 3.28 13.14
CA VAL A 13 -12.84 3.82 14.35
C VAL A 13 -12.91 2.72 15.39
N VAL A 14 -12.67 3.09 16.65
CA VAL A 14 -12.69 2.15 17.77
C VAL A 14 -13.68 2.62 18.83
N ASN A 15 -14.41 1.69 19.40
CA ASN A 15 -15.21 1.93 20.60
C ASN A 15 -14.35 1.62 21.81
N TYR A 16 -14.20 2.58 22.72
CA TYR A 16 -13.47 2.37 23.97
C TYR A 16 -14.28 1.50 24.93
N GLY A 17 -13.61 0.50 25.50
CA GLY A 17 -14.19 -0.34 26.53
C GLY A 17 -14.00 0.20 27.94
N LEU A 18 -14.57 -0.53 28.89
CA LEU A 18 -14.41 -0.30 30.32
C LEU A 18 -13.55 -1.43 30.92
N GLY A 19 -12.72 -1.10 31.92
CA GLY A 19 -11.87 -2.07 32.62
C GLY A 19 -10.71 -2.56 31.77
N ASP A 20 -10.50 -3.88 31.72
CA ASP A 20 -9.35 -4.52 31.06
C ASP A 20 -9.48 -4.61 29.53
N VAL A 21 -10.66 -4.34 28.99
CA VAL A 21 -10.90 -4.31 27.54
C VAL A 21 -10.69 -2.90 27.03
N ARG A 22 -9.54 -2.66 26.37
CA ARG A 22 -9.22 -1.34 25.81
C ARG A 22 -10.18 -0.91 24.70
N PHE A 23 -10.50 -1.82 23.78
CA PHE A 23 -11.40 -1.59 22.65
C PHE A 23 -12.46 -2.69 22.58
N THR A 24 -13.75 -2.33 22.55
CA THR A 24 -14.85 -3.30 22.42
C THR A 24 -15.12 -3.67 20.98
N ASP A 25 -14.97 -2.69 20.08
CA ASP A 25 -15.25 -2.83 18.67
C ASP A 25 -14.21 -2.05 17.85
N VAL A 26 -13.89 -2.58 16.68
CA VAL A 26 -13.10 -1.92 15.66
C VAL A 26 -13.92 -1.94 14.38
N GLN A 27 -14.17 -0.78 13.80
CA GLN A 27 -15.02 -0.62 12.63
C GLN A 27 -14.31 0.17 11.55
N LEU A 28 -14.54 -0.22 10.30
CA LEU A 28 -14.15 0.57 9.16
C LEU A 28 -15.19 1.66 8.91
N ALA A 29 -14.72 2.88 8.68
CA ALA A 29 -15.50 4.04 8.32
C ALA A 29 -15.16 4.51 6.90
N ASP A 30 -15.84 5.58 6.46
CA ASP A 30 -15.65 6.25 5.17
C ASP A 30 -15.78 5.32 3.95
N CYS A 31 -17.00 4.84 3.73
CA CYS A 31 -17.36 4.08 2.53
C CYS A 31 -17.67 4.99 1.31
N GLY A 32 -17.39 6.29 1.38
CA GLY A 32 -17.82 7.26 0.36
C GLY A 32 -17.19 7.05 -1.02
N ASN A 33 -16.01 6.43 -1.06
CA ASN A 33 -15.26 6.12 -2.28
C ASN A 33 -15.29 4.63 -2.65
N THR A 34 -16.16 3.84 -2.02
CA THR A 34 -16.29 2.43 -2.38
C THR A 34 -16.90 2.26 -3.77
N VAL A 35 -16.42 1.27 -4.50
CA VAL A 35 -16.94 0.95 -5.83
C VAL A 35 -17.31 -0.53 -5.94
N PRO A 36 -18.30 -0.89 -6.78
CA PRO A 36 -18.52 -2.28 -7.16
C PRO A 36 -17.26 -2.89 -7.77
N ALA A 37 -16.97 -4.15 -7.46
CA ALA A 37 -15.76 -4.83 -7.96
C ALA A 37 -15.71 -4.99 -9.49
N ASP A 38 -16.86 -4.89 -10.16
CA ASP A 38 -17.00 -4.94 -11.61
C ASP A 38 -17.10 -3.56 -12.28
N SER A 39 -16.93 -2.48 -11.50
CA SER A 39 -17.02 -1.10 -11.98
C SER A 39 -15.97 -0.77 -13.05
N ALA A 40 -16.34 0.14 -13.95
CA ALA A 40 -15.41 0.68 -14.94
C ALA A 40 -14.24 1.41 -14.26
N TYR A 41 -14.50 2.22 -13.22
CA TYR A 41 -13.48 2.89 -12.41
C TYR A 41 -12.31 1.97 -11.99
N ALA A 42 -12.65 0.79 -11.47
CA ALA A 42 -11.66 -0.19 -11.04
C ALA A 42 -10.89 -0.81 -12.22
N LYS A 43 -11.58 -1.12 -13.31
CA LYS A 43 -11.01 -1.73 -14.52
C LYS A 43 -10.13 -0.77 -15.32
N ASP A 44 -10.52 0.50 -15.37
CA ASP A 44 -9.86 1.57 -16.11
C ASP A 44 -8.66 2.15 -15.34
N GLY A 45 -8.45 1.72 -14.08
CA GLY A 45 -7.29 2.10 -13.29
C GLY A 45 -7.37 3.51 -12.74
N ASP A 46 -8.57 3.95 -12.35
CA ASP A 46 -8.75 5.25 -11.71
C ASP A 46 -8.02 5.29 -10.37
N LEU A 47 -7.47 6.47 -10.03
CA LEU A 47 -6.68 6.63 -8.82
C LEU A 47 -7.58 6.55 -7.59
N ILE A 48 -7.13 5.75 -6.62
CA ILE A 48 -7.80 5.54 -5.34
C ILE A 48 -6.80 5.62 -4.19
N GLY A 49 -7.29 5.89 -2.99
CA GLY A 49 -6.49 5.80 -1.77
C GLY A 49 -5.35 6.83 -1.66
N GLY A 50 -4.80 6.92 -0.46
CA GLY A 50 -3.55 7.63 -0.24
C GLY A 50 -2.37 6.90 -0.92
N PRO A 51 -1.44 7.62 -1.58
CA PRO A 51 -0.27 7.05 -2.25
C PRO A 51 0.47 5.93 -1.49
N ILE A 52 0.71 6.14 -0.20
CA ILE A 52 1.49 5.23 0.64
C ILE A 52 0.73 3.94 1.02
N TRP A 53 -0.57 3.86 0.74
CA TRP A 53 -1.43 2.71 1.04
C TRP A 53 -1.78 1.91 -0.22
N ARG A 54 -1.68 2.51 -1.41
CA ARG A 54 -2.03 1.88 -2.68
C ARG A 54 -1.21 0.63 -2.97
N SER A 55 -1.86 -0.35 -3.59
CA SER A 55 -1.18 -1.50 -4.20
C SER A 55 -0.39 -1.11 -5.45
N PRO A 56 0.57 -1.93 -5.91
CA PRO A 56 1.33 -1.64 -7.12
C PRO A 56 0.44 -1.46 -8.36
N GLU A 57 -0.61 -2.27 -8.53
CA GLU A 57 -1.52 -2.16 -9.68
C GLU A 57 -2.38 -0.88 -9.64
N ALA A 58 -2.81 -0.45 -8.45
CA ALA A 58 -3.50 0.83 -8.29
C ALA A 58 -2.56 2.02 -8.50
N GLN A 59 -1.32 1.91 -8.04
CA GLN A 59 -0.25 2.88 -8.22
C GLN A 59 0.14 3.05 -9.71
N LEU A 60 0.12 1.96 -10.48
CA LEU A 60 0.45 1.92 -11.90
C LEU A 60 -0.75 2.15 -12.82
N ARG A 61 -1.97 2.19 -12.26
CA ARG A 61 -3.22 2.43 -13.00
C ARG A 61 -3.49 1.38 -14.09
N ILE A 62 -3.16 0.12 -13.82
CA ILE A 62 -3.33 -1.00 -14.77
C ILE A 62 -4.61 -1.81 -14.55
N GLY A 63 -5.56 -1.22 -13.81
CA GLY A 63 -6.75 -1.89 -13.30
C GLY A 63 -6.48 -2.56 -11.94
N TRP A 64 -7.45 -2.48 -11.04
CA TRP A 64 -7.35 -3.00 -9.69
C TRP A 64 -8.66 -3.66 -9.24
N GLY A 65 -8.58 -4.45 -8.17
CA GLY A 65 -9.69 -5.20 -7.62
C GLY A 65 -9.65 -5.21 -6.09
N THR A 66 -10.44 -6.08 -5.46
CA THR A 66 -10.48 -6.22 -4.00
C THR A 66 -9.13 -6.64 -3.38
N GLN A 67 -8.19 -7.12 -4.20
CA GLN A 67 -6.81 -7.38 -3.79
C GLN A 67 -6.09 -6.11 -3.32
N THR A 68 -6.47 -4.93 -3.83
CA THR A 68 -5.94 -3.63 -3.37
C THR A 68 -6.29 -3.35 -1.91
N ASP A 69 -7.46 -3.80 -1.46
CA ASP A 69 -7.89 -3.64 -0.07
C ASP A 69 -7.05 -4.54 0.85
N ILE A 70 -6.72 -5.76 0.41
CA ILE A 70 -5.84 -6.69 1.14
C ILE A 70 -4.44 -6.10 1.28
N TRP A 71 -3.91 -5.53 0.20
CA TRP A 71 -2.61 -4.85 0.22
C TRP A 71 -2.60 -3.69 1.22
N SER A 72 -3.60 -2.81 1.12
CA SER A 72 -3.73 -1.63 1.97
C SER A 72 -3.86 -2.03 3.44
N PHE A 73 -4.66 -3.08 3.73
CA PHE A 73 -4.78 -3.66 5.06
C PHE A 73 -3.46 -4.22 5.59
N GLY A 74 -2.67 -4.90 4.76
CA GLY A 74 -1.34 -5.38 5.14
C GLY A 74 -0.37 -4.24 5.49
N ALA A 75 -0.37 -3.17 4.70
CA ALA A 75 0.43 -1.98 4.97
C ALA A 75 0.04 -1.32 6.31
N LEU A 76 -1.27 -1.25 6.58
CA LEU A 76 -1.82 -0.76 7.84
C LEU A 76 -1.39 -1.63 9.03
N LEU A 77 -1.47 -2.97 8.92
CA LEU A 77 -1.04 -3.87 9.99
C LEU A 77 0.44 -3.63 10.35
N VAL A 78 1.30 -3.47 9.34
CA VAL A 78 2.71 -3.16 9.58
C VAL A 78 2.87 -1.81 10.28
N ALA A 79 2.12 -0.78 9.87
CA ALA A 79 2.16 0.52 10.52
C ALA A 79 1.72 0.45 11.99
N LEU A 80 0.68 -0.35 12.30
CA LEU A 80 0.20 -0.54 13.66
C LEU A 80 1.19 -1.33 14.54
N LEU A 81 1.83 -2.36 13.98
CA LEU A 81 2.82 -3.17 14.71
C LEU A 81 4.08 -2.36 15.06
N TYR A 82 4.54 -1.51 14.15
CA TYR A 82 5.74 -0.71 14.36
C TYR A 82 5.47 0.57 15.15
N GLY A 83 4.25 1.10 15.10
CA GLY A 83 3.90 2.34 15.77
C GLY A 83 4.67 3.55 15.23
N ASP A 84 4.75 4.63 16.02
CA ASP A 84 5.59 5.81 15.78
C ASP A 84 5.53 6.43 14.37
N ASN A 85 4.36 6.37 13.74
CA ASN A 85 4.14 6.83 12.35
C ASN A 85 5.06 6.14 11.34
N PHE A 86 5.42 4.88 11.60
CA PHE A 86 6.15 4.05 10.65
C PHE A 86 5.23 3.64 9.50
N PHE A 87 5.42 4.27 8.35
CA PHE A 87 4.70 3.95 7.13
C PHE A 87 5.64 3.24 6.15
N LEU A 88 5.39 1.96 5.91
CA LEU A 88 6.28 1.05 5.18
C LEU A 88 6.77 1.62 3.84
N PHE A 89 5.85 2.25 3.10
CA PHE A 89 6.10 2.78 1.76
C PHE A 89 6.28 4.30 1.71
N LYS A 90 6.31 4.99 2.85
CA LYS A 90 6.54 6.43 2.86
C LYS A 90 7.94 6.75 2.31
N PRO A 91 8.04 7.61 1.29
CA PRO A 91 9.33 7.96 0.71
C PRO A 91 10.06 9.00 1.58
N ASP A 92 11.31 9.24 1.26
CA ASP A 92 12.20 10.24 1.88
C ASP A 92 12.08 11.64 1.24
N VAL A 93 11.02 11.88 0.47
CA VAL A 93 10.71 13.16 -0.19
C VAL A 93 9.29 13.60 0.15
N PRO A 94 8.99 14.92 0.12
CA PRO A 94 7.65 15.41 0.40
C PRO A 94 6.65 15.06 -0.71
N ALA A 95 5.35 15.19 -0.40
CA ALA A 95 4.25 14.74 -1.26
C ALA A 95 4.12 15.50 -2.60
N ASP A 96 4.66 16.73 -2.66
CA ASP A 96 4.68 17.60 -3.84
C ASP A 96 5.91 17.36 -4.74
N HIS A 97 6.81 16.45 -4.36
CA HIS A 97 8.01 16.14 -5.13
C HIS A 97 7.69 15.22 -6.32
N ASP A 98 8.25 15.51 -7.50
CA ASP A 98 7.99 14.75 -8.73
C ASP A 98 8.30 13.23 -8.60
N GLU A 99 9.30 12.89 -7.80
CA GLU A 99 9.67 11.49 -7.52
C GLU A 99 8.85 10.80 -6.41
N TYR A 100 7.87 11.47 -5.79
CA TYR A 100 7.15 10.93 -4.63
C TYR A 100 6.51 9.58 -4.93
N GLU A 101 5.70 9.50 -5.98
CA GLU A 101 4.99 8.27 -6.39
C GLU A 101 5.95 7.17 -6.89
N SER A 102 7.05 7.55 -7.55
CA SER A 102 8.03 6.58 -8.07
C SER A 102 8.92 6.01 -6.95
N LYS A 103 9.23 6.80 -5.93
CA LYS A 103 9.90 6.33 -4.71
C LYS A 103 9.00 5.42 -3.87
N ILE A 104 7.68 5.64 -3.86
CA ILE A 104 6.72 4.69 -3.26
C ILE A 104 6.82 3.33 -3.97
N LEU A 105 6.72 3.29 -5.31
CA LEU A 105 6.91 2.05 -6.08
C LEU A 105 8.29 1.40 -5.82
N GLN A 106 9.33 2.21 -5.68
CA GLN A 106 10.65 1.71 -5.31
C GLN A 106 10.64 1.02 -3.94
N ARG A 107 9.99 1.61 -2.94
CA ARG A 107 9.85 0.97 -1.62
C ARG A 107 9.03 -0.32 -1.71
N GLN A 108 7.90 -0.32 -2.43
CA GLN A 108 7.13 -1.54 -2.64
C GLN A 108 7.99 -2.66 -3.24
N CYS A 109 8.80 -2.35 -4.25
CA CYS A 109 9.73 -3.29 -4.85
C CYS A 109 10.92 -3.67 -3.93
N GLN A 110 11.38 -2.78 -3.05
CA GLN A 110 12.42 -3.09 -2.07
C GLN A 110 11.93 -4.14 -1.07
N PHE A 111 10.70 -4.00 -0.57
CA PHE A 111 10.13 -4.91 0.43
C PHE A 111 9.60 -6.20 -0.18
N PHE A 112 8.84 -6.12 -1.28
CA PHE A 112 8.06 -7.23 -1.82
C PHE A 112 8.42 -7.61 -3.26
N GLY A 113 9.39 -6.94 -3.87
CA GLY A 113 9.77 -7.20 -5.25
C GLY A 113 10.51 -8.53 -5.47
N PRO A 114 10.75 -8.88 -6.75
CA PRO A 114 10.50 -8.07 -7.95
C PRO A 114 9.01 -7.98 -8.30
N PHE A 115 8.64 -7.03 -9.17
CA PHE A 115 7.28 -6.97 -9.70
C PHE A 115 6.93 -8.25 -10.49
N PRO A 116 5.67 -8.69 -10.47
CA PRO A 116 5.23 -9.89 -11.17
C PRO A 116 5.53 -9.87 -12.67
N LEU A 117 5.88 -11.02 -13.26
CA LEU A 117 6.17 -11.12 -14.69
C LEU A 117 4.95 -10.80 -15.57
N ILE A 118 3.73 -11.07 -15.08
CA ILE A 118 2.48 -10.77 -15.79
C ILE A 118 2.35 -9.28 -16.16
N TYR A 119 3.06 -8.38 -15.45
CA TYR A 119 3.07 -6.96 -15.79
C TYR A 119 3.58 -6.70 -17.20
N ARG A 120 4.44 -7.57 -17.75
CA ARG A 120 4.90 -7.48 -19.15
C ARG A 120 3.78 -7.62 -20.18
N GLU A 121 2.70 -8.29 -19.82
CA GLU A 121 1.58 -8.55 -20.73
C GLU A 121 0.48 -7.48 -20.61
N ILE A 122 0.36 -6.84 -19.44
CA ILE A 122 -0.74 -5.92 -19.12
C ILE A 122 -0.32 -4.44 -19.06
N CYS A 123 0.97 -4.13 -18.88
CA CYS A 123 1.45 -2.76 -18.77
C CYS A 123 1.90 -2.19 -20.12
N PRO A 124 1.69 -0.89 -20.39
CA PRO A 124 2.33 -0.19 -21.51
C PRO A 124 3.86 -0.23 -21.42
N GLN A 125 4.53 -0.09 -22.57
CA GLN A 125 6.01 -0.13 -22.64
C GLN A 125 6.68 0.95 -21.77
N GLU A 126 6.09 2.14 -21.68
CA GLU A 126 6.58 3.22 -20.83
C GLU A 126 6.61 2.80 -19.35
N THR A 127 5.51 2.22 -18.87
CA THR A 127 5.41 1.68 -17.51
C THR A 127 6.44 0.58 -17.26
N LEU A 128 6.64 -0.34 -18.22
CA LEU A 128 7.68 -1.37 -18.12
C LEU A 128 9.09 -0.79 -18.01
N ASN A 129 9.37 0.31 -18.72
CA ASN A 129 10.65 1.00 -18.63
C ASN A 129 10.86 1.60 -17.22
N ILE A 130 9.82 2.18 -16.63
CA ILE A 130 9.85 2.70 -15.25
C ILE A 130 10.10 1.56 -14.25
N LEU A 131 9.39 0.44 -14.36
CA LEU A 131 9.58 -0.71 -13.46
C LEU A 131 11.00 -1.29 -13.58
N ALA A 132 11.52 -1.42 -14.81
CA ALA A 132 12.89 -1.87 -15.03
C ALA A 132 13.91 -0.90 -14.43
N TYR A 133 13.69 0.41 -14.56
CA TYR A 133 14.53 1.43 -13.95
C TYR A 133 14.53 1.35 -12.42
N ILE A 134 13.35 1.23 -11.80
CA ILE A 134 13.19 1.07 -10.36
C ILE A 134 13.94 -0.18 -9.87
N MET A 135 13.70 -1.34 -10.50
CA MET A 135 14.31 -2.60 -10.11
C MET A 135 15.84 -2.58 -10.21
N LYS A 136 16.40 -1.87 -11.21
CA LYS A 136 17.86 -1.69 -11.36
C LYS A 136 18.47 -0.79 -10.29
N ARG A 137 17.72 0.20 -9.80
CA ARG A 137 18.21 1.16 -8.78
C ARG A 137 18.23 0.61 -7.36
N ILE A 138 17.59 -0.53 -7.10
CA ILE A 138 17.55 -1.11 -5.76
C ILE A 138 18.82 -1.95 -5.52
N PRO A 139 19.73 -1.50 -4.63
CA PRO A 139 20.92 -2.28 -4.30
C PRO A 139 20.55 -3.62 -3.65
N PRO A 140 21.30 -4.71 -3.87
CA PRO A 140 21.02 -6.02 -3.28
C PRO A 140 20.84 -5.98 -1.76
N GLU A 141 21.63 -5.17 -1.06
CA GLU A 141 21.62 -5.03 0.40
C GLU A 141 20.38 -4.33 0.95
N LYS A 142 19.60 -3.64 0.09
CA LYS A 142 18.33 -2.98 0.43
C LYS A 142 17.10 -3.82 0.02
N LYS A 143 17.29 -5.00 -0.57
CA LYS A 143 16.18 -5.90 -0.96
C LYS A 143 15.72 -6.73 0.25
N LYS A 144 14.41 -6.91 0.37
CA LYS A 144 13.73 -7.77 1.35
C LYS A 144 14.22 -7.54 2.80
N PRO A 145 14.16 -6.30 3.30
CA PRO A 145 14.68 -5.94 4.62
C PRO A 145 13.96 -6.65 5.79
N PHE A 146 12.74 -7.19 5.59
CA PHE A 146 12.06 -8.05 6.57
C PHE A 146 12.89 -9.24 7.05
N SER A 147 13.85 -9.70 6.24
CA SER A 147 14.82 -10.72 6.66
C SER A 147 15.69 -10.32 7.85
N ARG A 148 15.72 -9.04 8.23
CA ARG A 148 16.56 -8.47 9.29
C ARG A 148 15.75 -7.97 10.50
N ILE A 149 14.43 -8.08 10.45
CA ILE A 149 13.53 -7.55 11.47
C ILE A 149 13.46 -8.50 12.67
N SER A 150 13.41 -7.94 13.87
CA SER A 150 13.30 -8.63 15.15
C SER A 150 12.15 -8.07 16.00
N GLU A 151 11.97 -8.60 17.21
CA GLU A 151 11.00 -8.04 18.18
C GLU A 151 11.38 -6.62 18.66
N GLN A 152 12.63 -6.18 18.45
CA GLN A 152 13.10 -4.86 18.89
C GLN A 152 12.42 -3.72 18.13
N GLU A 153 12.01 -3.97 16.89
CA GLU A 153 11.37 -2.99 16.03
C GLU A 153 9.83 -2.93 16.19
N ILE A 154 9.25 -3.79 17.04
CA ILE A 154 7.81 -3.83 17.29
C ILE A 154 7.47 -2.90 18.46
N SER A 155 6.48 -2.02 18.28
CA SER A 155 5.97 -1.17 19.35
C SER A 155 5.36 -2.02 20.47
N LYS A 156 5.70 -1.68 21.71
CA LYS A 156 5.14 -2.33 22.92
C LYS A 156 3.83 -1.69 23.35
#